data_AF-A0A528LTF4-F1
#
_entry.id   AF-A0A528LTF4-F1
#
_cell.length_a   1.000
_cell.length_b   1.000
_cell.length_c   1.000
_cell.angle_alpha   90.00
_cell.angle_beta   90.00
_cell.angle_gamma   90.00
#
_symmetry.space_group_name_H-M   'P 1'
#
loop_
_entity.id
_entity.type
_entity.pdbx_description
1 polymer ?
#
loop_
_entity_poly.entity_id
_entity_poly.type
_entity_poly.pdbx_seq_one_letter_code
_entity_poly.pdbx_strand_id
1 'polypeptide(L)'
;AKSASDGTVRGPYFLEFAKRARTVTTKPLMLTGGFKTREQAEDAVASGAVDLVGLARALVLEPSLPNLWKADRKPEPIFPRFSDAPERGITVWYTMRLTEIGADKETPIFGDLRQAIRDYEARNKSRTKVWLRHFPVRSRDKT
;
A
#
# COMPACT_ATOMS: atom_id res chain seq x y z
N ALA A 1 -15.84 -8.94 -0.01
CA ALA A 1 -14.74 -9.87 0.30
C ALA A 1 -13.93 -9.32 1.47
N LYS A 2 -13.50 -10.15 2.43
CA LYS A 2 -12.48 -9.71 3.42
C LYS A 2 -11.23 -9.28 2.64
N SER A 3 -10.69 -8.10 2.93
CA SER A 3 -9.47 -7.66 2.27
C SER A 3 -8.32 -8.58 2.68
N ALA A 4 -7.40 -8.90 1.76
CA ALA A 4 -6.19 -9.65 2.08
C ALA A 4 -5.34 -8.96 3.16
N SER A 5 -5.53 -7.64 3.36
CA SER A 5 -4.94 -6.87 4.46
C SER A 5 -5.47 -7.22 5.84
N ASP A 6 -6.68 -7.77 5.92
CA ASP A 6 -7.44 -8.01 7.16
C ASP A 6 -7.29 -9.47 7.62
N GLY A 7 -6.59 -10.29 6.84
CA GLY A 7 -6.21 -11.64 7.20
C GLY A 7 -5.15 -11.65 8.30
N THR A 8 -5.28 -12.60 9.23
CA THR A 8 -4.32 -12.87 10.32
C THR A 8 -3.00 -13.47 9.83
N VAL A 9 -2.78 -13.55 8.51
CA VAL A 9 -1.59 -14.17 7.91
C VAL A 9 -0.34 -13.39 8.35
N ARG A 10 0.52 -14.09 9.11
CA ARG A 10 1.69 -13.55 9.81
C ARG A 10 2.95 -13.44 8.93
N GLY A 11 2.80 -13.20 7.63
CA GLY A 11 3.96 -13.11 6.74
C GLY A 11 3.62 -12.80 5.29
N PRO A 12 4.60 -12.90 4.38
CA PRO A 12 4.41 -12.63 2.96
C PRO A 12 3.38 -13.57 2.35
N TYR A 13 2.30 -13.02 1.81
CA TYR A 13 1.10 -13.80 1.45
C TYR A 13 1.33 -14.79 0.31
N PHE A 14 2.30 -14.50 -0.55
CA PHE A 14 2.48 -15.17 -1.84
C PHE A 14 3.82 -15.92 -1.94
N LEU A 15 4.52 -16.15 -0.82
CA LEU A 15 5.86 -16.77 -0.86
C LEU A 15 5.83 -18.18 -1.46
N GLU A 16 4.85 -19.00 -1.08
CA GLU A 16 4.69 -20.34 -1.64
C GLU A 16 4.34 -20.32 -3.14
N PHE A 17 3.62 -19.29 -3.59
CA PHE A 17 3.39 -19.09 -5.01
C PHE A 17 4.69 -18.71 -5.74
N ALA A 18 5.50 -17.82 -5.16
CA ALA A 18 6.79 -17.43 -5.72
C ALA A 18 7.75 -18.62 -5.85
N LYS A 19 7.82 -19.50 -4.84
CA LYS A 19 8.61 -20.73 -4.90
C LYS A 19 8.21 -21.63 -6.08
N ARG A 20 6.91 -21.80 -6.33
CA ARG A 20 6.42 -22.56 -7.50
C ARG A 20 6.71 -21.84 -8.81
N ALA A 21 6.59 -20.52 -8.85
CA ALA A 21 6.92 -19.74 -10.05
C ALA A 21 8.41 -19.85 -10.39
N ARG A 22 9.30 -19.85 -9.39
CA ARG A 22 10.76 -20.00 -9.58
C ARG A 22 11.14 -21.30 -10.29
N THR A 23 10.41 -22.40 -10.10
CA THR A 23 10.74 -23.67 -10.76
C THR A 23 10.48 -23.66 -12.27
N VAL A 24 9.70 -22.69 -12.77
CA VAL A 24 9.30 -22.62 -14.18
C VAL A 24 9.83 -21.38 -14.91
N THR A 25 10.64 -20.54 -14.24
CA THR A 25 11.21 -19.34 -14.87
C THR A 25 12.58 -18.95 -14.32
N THR A 26 13.45 -18.53 -15.23
CA THR A 26 14.74 -17.90 -14.92
C THR A 26 14.66 -16.37 -14.90
N LYS A 27 13.48 -15.80 -15.20
CA LYS A 27 13.29 -14.35 -15.14
C LYS A 27 13.34 -13.85 -13.69
N PRO A 28 13.77 -12.60 -13.45
CA PRO A 28 13.69 -12.01 -12.13
C PRO A 28 12.27 -12.00 -11.59
N LEU A 29 12.09 -12.39 -10.33
CA LEU A 29 10.82 -12.41 -9.61
C LEU A 29 10.85 -11.36 -8.49
N MET A 30 9.91 -10.42 -8.56
CA MET A 30 9.59 -9.52 -7.45
C MET A 30 8.32 -10.01 -6.76
N LEU A 31 8.37 -10.14 -5.43
CA LEU A 31 7.20 -10.48 -4.63
C LEU A 31 6.71 -9.28 -3.84
N THR A 32 5.42 -9.00 -3.94
CA THR A 32 4.77 -7.90 -3.21
C THR A 32 3.61 -8.43 -2.38
N GLY A 33 3.44 -7.90 -1.17
CA GLY A 33 2.30 -8.19 -0.30
C GLY A 33 2.64 -9.00 0.94
N GLY A 34 2.25 -8.48 2.10
CA GLY A 34 2.40 -9.15 3.39
C GLY A 34 3.74 -8.94 4.11
N PHE A 35 4.75 -8.37 3.44
CA PHE A 35 6.01 -7.98 4.07
C PHE A 35 5.82 -6.82 5.06
N LYS A 36 6.24 -7.02 6.30
CA LYS A 36 6.18 -6.04 7.40
C LYS A 36 7.54 -5.78 8.04
N THR A 37 8.40 -6.79 8.14
CA THR A 37 9.72 -6.70 8.78
C THR A 37 10.86 -6.82 7.77
N ARG A 38 12.04 -6.31 8.15
CA ARG A 38 13.29 -6.52 7.40
C ARG A 38 13.61 -8.01 7.27
N GLU A 39 13.52 -8.74 8.37
CA GLU A 39 13.78 -10.19 8.44
C GLU A 39 12.94 -10.96 7.40
N GLN A 40 11.63 -10.69 7.31
CA GLN A 40 10.77 -11.32 6.30
C GLN A 40 11.25 -11.07 4.86
N ALA A 41 11.75 -9.87 4.58
CA ALA A 41 12.25 -9.51 3.26
C ALA A 41 13.60 -10.18 2.98
N GLU A 42 14.51 -10.19 3.95
CA GLU A 42 15.82 -10.84 3.88
C GLU A 42 15.67 -12.35 3.69
N ASP A 43 14.83 -13.01 4.49
CA ASP A 43 14.55 -14.45 4.38
C ASP A 43 13.99 -14.83 3.01
N ALA A 44 13.07 -14.02 2.48
CA ALA A 44 12.47 -14.28 1.18
C ALA A 44 13.53 -14.26 0.06
N VAL A 45 14.43 -13.27 0.08
CA VAL A 45 15.52 -13.17 -0.90
C VAL A 45 16.57 -14.27 -0.67
N ALA A 46 16.99 -14.49 0.57
CA ALA A 46 17.99 -15.49 0.94
C ALA A 46 17.53 -16.92 0.60
N SER A 47 16.23 -17.19 0.63
CA SER A 47 15.67 -18.48 0.22
C SER A 47 15.79 -18.77 -1.29
N GLY A 48 16.14 -17.78 -2.12
CA GLY A 48 16.16 -17.90 -3.58
C GLY A 48 14.77 -17.93 -4.24
N ALA A 49 13.70 -17.83 -3.46
CA ALA A 49 12.33 -17.82 -3.99
C ALA A 49 12.05 -16.59 -4.85
N VAL A 50 12.67 -15.45 -4.52
CA VAL A 50 12.45 -14.14 -5.15
C VAL A 50 13.79 -13.41 -5.26
N ASP A 51 13.92 -12.53 -6.26
CA ASP A 51 15.10 -11.67 -6.40
C ASP A 51 14.88 -10.30 -5.76
N LEU A 52 13.62 -9.85 -5.72
CA LEU A 52 13.25 -8.56 -5.13
C LEU A 52 12.00 -8.68 -4.25
N VAL A 53 11.93 -7.81 -3.24
CA VAL A 53 10.76 -7.60 -2.40
C VAL A 53 10.18 -6.22 -2.67
N GLY A 54 8.90 -6.17 -3.00
CA GLY A 54 8.16 -4.91 -3.12
C GLY A 54 7.43 -4.55 -1.84
N LEU A 55 7.62 -3.29 -1.41
CA LEU A 55 7.03 -2.71 -0.22
C LEU A 55 6.03 -1.63 -0.62
N ALA A 56 4.77 -1.78 -0.22
CA ALA A 56 3.71 -0.79 -0.50
C ALA A 56 3.38 0.00 0.77
N ARG A 57 2.42 -0.48 1.57
CA ARG A 57 1.96 0.18 2.80
C ARG A 57 3.10 0.53 3.78
N ALA A 58 4.14 -0.30 3.85
CA ALA A 58 5.31 -0.02 4.67
C ALA A 58 5.99 1.31 4.31
N LEU A 59 6.14 1.60 3.00
CA LEU A 59 6.73 2.86 2.53
C LEU A 59 5.78 4.06 2.66
N VAL A 60 4.47 3.82 2.69
CA VAL A 60 3.50 4.89 3.01
C VAL A 60 3.57 5.30 4.48
N LEU A 61 3.95 4.38 5.36
CA LEU A 61 4.10 4.65 6.80
C LEU A 61 5.49 5.19 7.14
N GLU A 62 6.52 4.72 6.45
CA GLU A 62 7.91 5.09 6.67
C GLU A 62 8.63 5.18 5.31
N PRO A 63 8.60 6.34 4.63
CA PRO A 63 9.25 6.50 3.33
C PRO A 63 10.76 6.23 3.38
N SER A 64 11.38 6.50 4.54
CA SER A 64 12.82 6.31 4.75
C SER A 64 13.21 4.87 5.13
N LEU A 65 12.24 3.93 5.17
CA LEU A 65 12.42 2.57 5.67
C LEU A 65 13.63 1.83 5.04
N PRO A 66 13.90 1.90 3.72
CA PRO A 66 15.07 1.23 3.14
C PRO A 66 16.40 1.76 3.71
N ASN A 67 16.51 3.06 3.98
CA ASN A 67 17.69 3.66 4.58
C ASN A 67 17.82 3.29 6.05
N LEU A 68 16.70 3.18 6.76
CA LEU A 68 16.67 2.71 8.14
C LEU A 68 17.15 1.25 8.22
N TRP A 69 16.61 0.36 7.38
CA TRP A 69 17.04 -1.04 7.30
C TRP A 69 18.53 -1.21 7.00
N LYS A 70 19.06 -0.45 6.04
CA LYS A 70 20.50 -0.43 5.71
C LYS A 70 21.38 0.01 6.89
N ALA A 71 20.88 0.94 7.70
CA ALA A 71 21.58 1.46 8.86
C ALA A 71 21.36 0.60 10.12
N ASP A 72 20.71 -0.57 9.99
CA ASP A 72 20.28 -1.42 11.10
C ASP A 72 19.40 -0.69 12.14
N ARG A 73 18.57 0.23 11.64
CA ARG A 73 17.61 1.00 12.43
C ARG A 73 16.20 0.59 12.04
N LYS A 74 15.31 0.45 13.03
CA LYS A 74 13.87 0.24 12.85
C LYS A 74 13.52 -0.96 11.93
N PRO A 75 13.43 -2.18 12.49
CA PRO A 75 13.21 -3.39 11.68
C PRO A 75 11.84 -3.42 10.97
N GLU A 76 10.86 -2.66 11.46
CA GLU A 76 9.54 -2.53 10.85
C GLU A 76 8.89 -1.17 11.13
N PRO A 77 8.02 -0.68 10.23
CA PRO A 77 7.16 0.46 10.52
C PRO A 77 6.01 0.06 11.45
N ILE A 78 5.47 1.04 12.17
CA ILE A 78 4.29 0.84 13.01
C ILE A 78 3.05 0.84 12.10
N PHE A 79 2.43 -0.33 11.95
CA PHE A 79 1.16 -0.45 11.25
C PHE A 79 0.01 -0.04 12.16
N PRO A 80 -0.77 1.01 11.81
CA PRO A 80 -1.89 1.44 12.64
C PRO A 80 -2.97 0.36 12.72
N ARG A 81 -3.55 0.20 13.90
CA ARG A 81 -4.74 -0.63 14.14
C ARG A 81 -5.91 0.30 14.39
N PHE A 82 -7.03 0.00 13.75
CA PHE A 82 -8.25 0.79 13.88
C PHE A 82 -9.32 -0.09 14.51
N SER A 83 -9.91 0.37 15.62
CA SER A 83 -10.97 -0.34 16.35
C SER A 83 -12.32 -0.26 15.62
N ASP A 84 -12.55 0.83 14.91
CA ASP A 84 -13.70 1.06 14.04
C ASP A 84 -13.19 1.46 12.65
N ALA A 85 -13.42 0.59 11.66
CA ALA A 85 -12.98 0.80 10.29
C ALA A 85 -14.21 0.88 9.38
N PRO A 86 -14.72 2.10 9.07
CA PRO A 86 -15.85 2.25 8.16
C PRO A 86 -15.49 1.71 6.77
N GLU A 87 -16.50 1.37 5.97
CA GLU A 87 -16.30 0.85 4.61
C GLU A 87 -15.32 1.76 3.84
N ARG A 88 -14.28 1.15 3.24
CA ARG A 88 -13.22 1.84 2.48
C ARG A 88 -12.28 2.73 3.31
N GLY A 89 -12.50 2.90 4.61
CA GLY A 89 -11.74 3.84 5.45
C GLY A 89 -10.24 3.63 5.41
N ILE A 90 -9.77 2.39 5.58
CA ILE A 90 -8.34 2.07 5.54
C ILE A 90 -7.72 2.40 4.17
N THR A 91 -8.37 2.00 3.08
CA THR A 91 -7.90 2.27 1.71
C THR A 91 -7.81 3.77 1.43
N VAL A 92 -8.85 4.51 1.82
CA VAL A 92 -8.89 5.96 1.68
C VAL A 92 -7.79 6.62 2.51
N TRP A 93 -7.58 6.16 3.74
CA TRP A 93 -6.55 6.69 4.63
C TRP A 93 -5.15 6.53 4.03
N TYR A 94 -4.78 5.32 3.56
CA TYR A 94 -3.50 5.14 2.86
C TYR A 94 -3.39 5.97 1.58
N THR A 95 -4.50 6.20 0.88
CA THR A 95 -4.53 7.07 -0.31
C THR A 95 -4.26 8.53 0.04
N MET A 96 -4.82 9.02 1.14
CA MET A 96 -4.56 10.38 1.63
C MET A 96 -3.13 10.53 2.11
N ARG A 97 -2.57 9.53 2.81
CA ARG A 97 -1.14 9.51 3.18
C ARG A 97 -0.21 9.61 1.99
N LEU A 98 -0.46 8.87 0.91
CA LEU A 98 0.30 9.00 -0.33
C LEU A 98 0.23 10.41 -0.92
N THR A 99 -0.91 11.09 -0.74
CA THR A 99 -1.10 12.46 -1.24
C THR A 99 -0.35 13.47 -0.39
N GLU A 100 -0.30 13.27 0.92
CA GLU A 100 0.49 14.08 1.83
C GLU A 100 1.98 13.94 1.53
N ILE A 101 2.48 12.71 1.36
CA ILE A 101 3.87 12.43 0.95
C ILE A 101 4.18 13.11 -0.39
N GLY A 102 3.31 12.95 -1.40
CA GLY A 102 3.51 13.57 -2.71
C GLY A 102 3.42 15.10 -2.70
N ALA A 103 3.03 15.71 -1.58
CA ALA A 103 2.97 17.16 -1.39
C ALA A 103 3.95 17.67 -0.33
N ASP A 104 4.85 16.79 0.17
CA ASP A 104 5.78 17.06 1.28
C ASP A 104 5.10 17.63 2.54
N LYS A 105 3.93 17.06 2.88
CA LYS A 105 3.07 17.50 4.01
C LYS A 105 2.71 16.37 4.97
N GLU A 106 3.37 15.24 4.85
CA GLU A 106 3.13 14.09 5.71
C GLU A 106 3.47 14.39 7.17
N THR A 107 2.60 13.95 8.07
CA THR A 107 2.81 14.03 9.52
C THR A 107 3.09 12.66 10.12
N PRO A 108 3.77 12.56 11.27
CA PRO A 108 3.97 11.28 11.95
C PRO A 108 2.72 10.76 12.67
N ILE A 109 1.63 11.55 12.72
CA ILE A 109 0.41 11.22 13.44
C ILE A 109 -0.54 10.45 12.53
N PHE A 110 -1.03 9.31 12.99
CA PHE A 110 -2.07 8.58 12.29
C PHE A 110 -3.44 9.24 12.49
N GLY A 111 -3.95 9.88 11.44
CA GLY A 111 -5.24 10.57 11.48
C GLY A 111 -6.45 9.63 11.58
N ASP A 112 -7.59 10.19 11.95
CA ASP A 112 -8.89 9.51 12.01
C ASP A 112 -9.36 9.03 10.62
N LEU A 113 -9.87 7.79 10.55
CA LEU A 113 -10.36 7.20 9.29
C LEU A 113 -11.54 7.97 8.72
N ARG A 114 -12.45 8.49 9.56
CA ARG A 114 -13.63 9.22 9.09
C ARG A 114 -13.25 10.59 8.55
N GLN A 115 -12.28 11.27 9.18
CA GLN A 115 -11.70 12.50 8.66
C GLN A 115 -11.03 12.25 7.30
N ALA A 116 -10.23 11.19 7.17
CA ALA A 116 -9.61 10.85 5.89
C ALA A 116 -10.64 10.61 4.77
N ILE A 117 -11.79 9.98 5.08
CA ILE A 117 -12.90 9.83 4.14
C ILE A 117 -13.45 11.20 3.71
N ARG A 118 -13.74 12.09 4.66
CA ARG A 118 -14.25 13.44 4.35
C ARG A 118 -13.29 14.22 3.45
N ASP A 119 -11.99 14.20 3.77
CA ASP A 119 -10.97 14.92 3.01
C ASP A 119 -10.78 14.34 1.61
N TYR A 120 -10.81 13.01 1.49
CA TYR A 120 -10.76 12.30 0.22
C TYR A 120 -11.95 12.64 -0.68
N GLU A 121 -13.17 12.65 -0.14
CA GLU A 121 -14.38 13.00 -0.88
C GLU A 121 -14.38 14.45 -1.34
N ALA A 122 -13.99 15.38 -0.46
CA ALA A 122 -13.87 16.79 -0.79
C ALA A 122 -12.86 17.02 -1.93
N ARG A 123 -11.69 16.37 -1.84
CA ARG A 123 -10.66 16.40 -2.90
C ARG A 123 -11.17 15.80 -4.20
N ASN A 124 -11.80 14.63 -4.15
CA ASN A 124 -12.32 13.97 -5.35
C ASN A 124 -13.41 14.81 -6.01
N LYS A 125 -14.31 15.44 -5.24
CA LYS A 125 -15.29 16.39 -5.78
C LYS A 125 -14.63 17.53 -6.56
N SER A 126 -13.52 18.07 -6.04
CA SER A 126 -12.73 19.08 -6.75
C SER A 126 -12.11 18.54 -8.05
N ARG A 127 -11.46 17.37 -7.98
CA ARG A 127 -10.81 16.74 -9.14
C ARG A 127 -11.80 16.31 -10.23
N THR A 128 -12.99 15.83 -9.85
CA THR A 128 -14.05 15.46 -10.80
C THR A 128 -14.49 16.66 -11.63
N LYS A 129 -14.55 17.87 -11.05
CA LYS A 129 -14.85 19.09 -11.83
C LYS A 129 -13.81 19.35 -12.92
N VAL A 130 -12.53 19.18 -12.59
CA VAL A 130 -11.43 19.31 -13.55
C VAL A 130 -11.52 18.23 -14.63
N TRP A 131 -11.75 16.98 -14.22
CA TRP A 131 -11.91 15.85 -15.13
C TRP A 131 -13.05 16.07 -16.11
N LEU A 132 -14.25 16.43 -15.63
CA LEU A 132 -15.43 16.64 -16.48
C LEU A 132 -15.27 17.83 -17.43
N ARG A 133 -14.48 18.85 -17.07
CA ARG A 133 -14.15 19.95 -17.97
C ARG A 133 -13.30 19.48 -19.15
N HIS A 134 -12.40 18.52 -18.92
CA HIS A 134 -11.50 18.01 -19.95
C HIS A 134 -12.12 16.83 -20.74
N PHE A 135 -12.87 15.97 -20.04
CA PHE A 135 -13.57 14.80 -20.58
C PHE A 135 -15.07 14.93 -20.32
N PRO A 136 -15.78 15.77 -21.10
CA PRO A 136 -17.21 15.94 -20.94
C PRO A 136 -17.94 14.62 -21.21
N VAL A 137 -18.91 14.30 -20.37
CA VAL A 137 -19.79 13.13 -20.60
C VAL A 137 -20.63 13.43 -21.83
N ARG A 138 -20.36 12.74 -22.95
CA ARG A 138 -21.25 12.78 -24.11
C ARG A 138 -22.55 12.07 -23.73
N SER A 139 -23.70 12.70 -24.03
CA SER A 139 -24.97 12.00 -24.00
C SER A 139 -24.88 10.80 -24.93
N ARG A 140 -25.10 9.59 -24.40
CA ARG A 140 -25.49 8.47 -25.25
C ARG A 140 -26.93 8.75 -25.64
N ASP A 141 -27.13 9.36 -26.79
CA ASP A 141 -28.44 9.31 -27.44
C ASP A 141 -28.73 7.83 -27.71
N LYS A 142 -29.65 7.29 -26.92
CA LYS A 142 -30.29 6.01 -27.19
C LYS A 142 -31.30 6.28 -28.29
N THR A 143 -30.90 6.09 -29.54
CA THR A 143 -31.82 5.76 -30.64
C THR A 143 -32.38 4.36 -30.44
#